data_AF-A0A5N9A4R1-F1
#
_entry.id   AF-A0A5N9A4R1-F1
#
_cell.length_a   1.000
_cell.length_b   1.000
_cell.length_c   1.000
_cell.angle_alpha   90.00
_cell.angle_beta   90.00
_cell.angle_gamma   90.00
#
_symmetry.space_group_name_H-M   'P 1'
#
loop_
_entity.id
_entity.type
_entity.pdbx_description
1 polymer ?
#
loop_
_entity_poly.entity_id
_entity_poly.type
_entity_poly.pdbx_seq_one_letter_code
_entity_poly.pdbx_strand_id
1 'polypeptide(L)'
;MTTEALSQETSLRDRINTDSIGEGLLGLERFLRPNEGWLAASLLVLNLVVVVLSVEQADWAPSPNLVFLLFLAMITGLALYRLPVWSLVLVPVGLAVGLGVILWQLSMFTFDGASVGGAGQVIERLDLWLEAARTGSINIDRLPFSFGLMVATWLTGFLGAWLFLRFGNFWGVFVLGGIGLLSNLTFLPPNAAFHLGFYLFTAMLLVARVQAMRRKHEWELRAVKVDEHLGGLSLSDSFAVAVVVIVVAFLLPMAPRSGVVNDAYEGMRSPLESFEGDFNRLFAGLPARKPLGFRIWDDVMALQGSIYPTTTQVLWVDSPAELYWKARTYNTYNGKGWLSEHTVTEPIGYTPEFSLGTADRLRTDVTYTVTPLYASKKLFSGDMVLDVDRDVLIETQAPPVYSINVDALRRGV
;
A
#
# COMPACT_ATOMS: atom_id res chain seq x y z
N MET A 1 -55.86 -30.55 62.30
CA MET A 1 -54.45 -30.16 62.49
C MET A 1 -53.63 -30.87 61.43
N THR A 2 -53.33 -30.14 60.37
CA THR A 2 -52.60 -30.57 59.18
C THR A 2 -51.15 -30.09 59.31
N THR A 3 -50.19 -31.01 59.27
CA THR A 3 -48.76 -30.70 59.31
C THR A 3 -48.27 -30.31 57.92
N GLU A 4 -47.73 -29.09 57.84
CA GLU A 4 -47.18 -28.46 56.64
C GLU A 4 -45.95 -29.19 56.11
N ALA A 5 -45.93 -29.42 54.80
CA ALA A 5 -44.74 -29.74 54.04
C ALA A 5 -44.07 -28.42 53.61
N LEU A 6 -42.92 -28.11 54.20
CA LEU A 6 -42.04 -27.02 53.75
C LEU A 6 -41.21 -27.51 52.57
N SER A 7 -41.51 -26.96 51.39
CA SER A 7 -40.72 -27.11 50.17
C SER A 7 -39.33 -26.49 50.35
N GLN A 8 -38.29 -27.31 50.23
CA GLN A 8 -36.92 -26.84 50.00
C GLN A 8 -36.85 -26.13 48.64
N GLU A 9 -36.86 -24.80 48.65
CA GLU A 9 -36.37 -23.99 47.53
C GLU A 9 -34.87 -24.25 47.39
N THR A 10 -34.53 -25.13 46.45
CA THR A 10 -33.17 -25.33 45.96
C THR A 10 -32.77 -24.06 45.22
N SER A 11 -31.86 -23.28 45.81
CA SER A 11 -31.32 -22.07 45.21
C SER A 11 -30.65 -22.40 43.86
N LEU A 12 -31.31 -21.98 42.78
CA LEU A 12 -30.83 -22.08 41.39
C LEU A 12 -29.70 -21.08 41.06
N ARG A 13 -29.00 -20.53 42.06
CA ARG A 13 -28.03 -19.43 41.88
C ARG A 13 -26.57 -19.78 42.11
N ASP A 14 -26.23 -21.00 42.51
CA ASP A 14 -24.85 -21.37 42.88
C ASP A 14 -24.23 -22.48 42.01
N ARG A 15 -24.66 -22.58 40.75
CA ARG A 15 -24.18 -23.60 39.79
C ARG A 15 -23.51 -23.02 38.54
N ILE A 16 -22.92 -21.83 38.63
CA ILE A 16 -21.88 -21.41 37.68
C ILE A 16 -20.54 -21.79 38.31
N ASN A 17 -20.16 -23.04 38.03
CA ASN A 17 -18.99 -23.71 38.57
C ASN A 17 -17.71 -22.96 38.15
N THR A 18 -17.13 -22.17 39.05
CA THR A 18 -15.88 -21.40 38.84
C THR A 18 -14.70 -22.31 38.47
N ASP A 19 -14.73 -23.56 38.92
CA ASP A 19 -13.68 -24.56 38.63
C ASP A 19 -13.75 -25.06 37.18
N SER A 20 -14.95 -25.16 36.61
CA SER A 20 -15.15 -25.51 35.18
C SER A 20 -14.63 -24.40 34.25
N ILE A 21 -14.83 -23.14 34.63
CA ILE A 21 -14.31 -21.98 33.89
C ILE A 21 -12.77 -21.95 33.98
N GLY A 22 -12.20 -22.25 35.16
CA GLY A 22 -10.75 -22.33 35.37
C GLY A 22 -10.08 -23.44 34.58
N GLU A 23 -10.64 -24.65 34.58
CA GLU A 23 -10.13 -25.78 33.80
C GLU A 23 -10.26 -25.53 32.28
N GLY A 24 -11.37 -24.92 31.84
CA GLY A 24 -11.56 -24.50 30.45
C GLY A 24 -10.51 -23.47 30.00
N LEU A 25 -10.22 -22.47 30.84
CA LEU A 25 -9.18 -21.46 30.59
C LEU A 25 -7.78 -22.06 30.50
N LEU A 26 -7.44 -22.99 31.40
CA LEU A 26 -6.15 -23.69 31.38
C LEU A 26 -6.01 -24.62 30.17
N GLY A 27 -7.10 -25.27 29.75
CA GLY A 27 -7.15 -26.06 28.52
C GLY A 27 -6.94 -25.18 27.27
N LEU A 28 -7.58 -24.02 27.23
CA LEU A 28 -7.42 -23.01 26.18
C LEU A 28 -5.99 -22.46 26.15
N GLU A 29 -5.38 -22.18 27.29
CA GLU A 29 -3.99 -21.69 27.37
C GLU A 29 -3.01 -22.73 26.79
N ARG A 30 -3.15 -24.00 27.17
CA ARG A 30 -2.34 -25.09 26.60
C ARG A 30 -2.61 -25.29 25.11
N PHE A 31 -3.86 -25.05 24.68
CA PHE A 31 -4.24 -25.12 23.28
C PHE A 31 -3.74 -23.93 22.44
N LEU A 32 -3.54 -22.76 23.04
CA LEU A 32 -3.12 -21.56 22.30
C LEU A 32 -1.62 -21.29 22.40
N ARG A 33 -0.91 -21.92 23.35
CA ARG A 33 0.52 -21.68 23.59
C ARG A 33 1.35 -21.89 22.30
N PRO A 34 2.04 -20.87 21.79
CA PRO A 34 2.97 -21.02 20.67
C PRO A 34 4.11 -21.97 21.02
N ASN A 35 4.58 -22.75 20.04
CA ASN A 35 5.71 -23.68 20.23
C ASN A 35 6.99 -22.95 20.71
N GLU A 36 7.19 -21.72 20.24
CA GLU A 36 8.35 -20.88 20.58
C GLU A 36 8.14 -20.01 21.84
N GLY A 37 6.96 -20.11 22.47
CA GLY A 37 6.57 -19.41 23.70
C GLY A 37 5.94 -18.03 23.49
N TRP A 38 5.26 -17.54 24.52
CA TRP A 38 4.52 -16.27 24.51
C TRP A 38 5.41 -15.06 24.22
N LEU A 39 6.64 -15.04 24.74
CA LEU A 39 7.56 -13.92 24.51
C LEU A 39 7.89 -13.72 23.01
N ALA A 40 8.11 -14.82 22.28
CA ALA A 40 8.39 -14.74 20.84
C ALA A 40 7.15 -14.25 20.07
N ALA A 41 5.95 -14.72 20.45
CA ALA A 41 4.70 -14.23 19.88
C ALA A 41 4.45 -12.74 20.22
N SER A 42 4.78 -12.27 21.42
CA SER A 42 4.68 -10.85 21.78
C SER A 42 5.63 -9.98 20.97
N LEU A 43 6.88 -10.43 20.75
CA LEU A 43 7.84 -9.74 19.90
C LEU A 43 7.39 -9.71 18.43
N LEU A 44 6.77 -10.78 17.95
CA LEU A 44 6.15 -10.84 16.62
C LEU A 44 5.02 -9.82 16.47
N VAL A 45 4.07 -9.81 17.41
CA VAL A 45 2.97 -8.82 17.45
C VAL A 45 3.55 -7.42 17.44
N LEU A 46 4.50 -7.13 18.32
CA LEU A 46 5.13 -5.82 18.41
C LEU A 46 5.78 -5.43 17.09
N ASN A 47 6.55 -6.33 16.46
CA ASN A 47 7.20 -6.06 15.18
C ASN A 47 6.19 -5.72 14.07
N LEU A 48 5.10 -6.46 13.95
CA LEU A 48 4.06 -6.19 12.94
C LEU A 48 3.23 -4.94 13.24
N VAL A 49 2.95 -4.65 14.51
CA VAL A 49 2.26 -3.42 14.92
C VAL A 49 3.06 -2.20 14.49
N VAL A 50 4.39 -2.23 14.56
CA VAL A 50 5.24 -1.11 14.12
C VAL A 50 5.09 -0.83 12.62
N VAL A 51 4.99 -1.89 11.81
CA VAL A 51 4.76 -1.75 10.37
C VAL A 51 3.40 -1.10 10.12
N VAL A 52 2.34 -1.59 10.78
CA VAL A 52 0.98 -1.07 10.60
C VAL A 52 0.85 0.37 11.10
N LEU A 53 1.45 0.70 12.25
CA LEU A 53 1.49 2.07 12.78
C LEU A 53 2.22 3.02 11.83
N SER A 54 3.29 2.56 11.17
CA SER A 54 3.98 3.36 10.16
C SER A 54 3.06 3.72 9.00
N VAL A 55 2.23 2.77 8.56
CA VAL A 55 1.28 2.95 7.46
C VAL A 55 0.10 3.84 7.88
N GLU A 56 -0.44 3.63 9.08
CA GLU A 56 -1.55 4.42 9.62
C GLU A 56 -1.13 5.89 9.85
N GLN A 57 0.08 6.13 10.36
CA GLN A 57 0.64 7.48 10.50
C GLN A 57 0.97 8.16 9.17
N ALA A 58 1.17 7.39 8.10
CA ALA A 58 1.38 7.95 6.77
C ALA A 58 0.07 8.52 6.16
N ASP A 59 -1.08 8.21 6.78
CA ASP A 59 -2.37 8.83 6.48
C ASP A 59 -2.74 8.75 4.99
N TRP A 60 -2.42 7.62 4.34
CA TRP A 60 -2.60 7.49 2.90
C TRP A 60 -4.04 7.69 2.45
N ALA A 61 -4.96 7.01 3.13
CA ALA A 61 -6.39 7.10 2.90
C ALA A 61 -7.11 6.91 4.23
N PRO A 62 -8.31 7.49 4.40
CA PRO A 62 -9.17 7.16 5.53
C PRO A 62 -9.42 5.65 5.54
N SER A 63 -9.06 4.98 6.62
CA SER A 63 -9.29 3.54 6.80
C SER A 63 -9.81 3.25 8.21
N PRO A 64 -10.51 2.13 8.40
CA PRO A 64 -10.71 1.56 9.72
C PRO A 64 -9.37 1.33 10.44
N ASN A 65 -9.44 1.12 11.76
CA ASN A 65 -8.25 0.88 12.58
C ASN A 65 -7.48 -0.37 12.10
N LEU A 66 -6.31 -0.13 11.50
CA LEU A 66 -5.52 -1.19 10.88
C LEU A 66 -4.84 -2.08 11.93
N VAL A 67 -4.50 -1.54 13.09
CA VAL A 67 -3.94 -2.33 14.21
C VAL A 67 -4.98 -3.34 14.72
N PHE A 68 -6.25 -2.92 14.85
CA PHE A 68 -7.33 -3.83 15.22
C PHE A 68 -7.54 -4.92 14.17
N LEU A 69 -7.51 -4.57 12.89
CA LEU A 69 -7.57 -5.54 11.79
C LEU A 69 -6.39 -6.53 11.83
N LEU A 70 -5.17 -6.05 12.12
CA LEU A 70 -3.98 -6.88 12.30
C LEU A 70 -4.21 -7.90 13.43
N PHE A 71 -4.74 -7.49 14.59
CA PHE A 71 -5.04 -8.41 15.68
C PHE A 71 -6.06 -9.48 15.28
N LEU A 72 -7.13 -9.10 14.58
CA LEU A 72 -8.12 -10.07 14.06
C LEU A 72 -7.46 -11.07 13.09
N ALA A 73 -6.58 -10.61 12.21
CA ALA A 73 -5.84 -11.47 11.30
C ALA A 73 -4.93 -12.46 12.05
N MET A 74 -4.23 -12.00 13.08
CA MET A 74 -3.36 -12.84 13.92
C MET A 74 -4.16 -13.85 14.75
N ILE A 75 -5.30 -13.44 15.32
CA ILE A 75 -6.22 -14.34 16.03
C ILE A 75 -6.77 -15.40 15.08
N THR A 76 -7.10 -15.02 13.84
CA THR A 76 -7.53 -15.99 12.80
C THR A 76 -6.42 -17.00 12.50
N GLY A 77 -5.17 -16.55 12.37
CA GLY A 77 -4.01 -17.44 12.23
C GLY A 77 -3.84 -18.38 13.44
N LEU A 78 -4.02 -17.87 14.65
CA LEU A 78 -3.96 -18.63 15.90
C LEU A 78 -5.12 -19.62 16.05
N ALA A 79 -6.30 -19.32 15.53
CA ALA A 79 -7.42 -20.26 15.55
C ALA A 79 -7.22 -21.41 14.56
N LEU A 80 -6.69 -21.10 13.37
CA LEU A 80 -6.58 -22.06 12.28
C LEU A 80 -5.33 -22.96 12.38
N TYR A 81 -4.23 -22.52 13.03
CA TYR A 81 -2.95 -23.27 12.93
C TYR A 81 -2.99 -24.68 13.52
N ARG A 82 -3.79 -24.90 14.59
CA ARG A 82 -3.92 -26.22 15.25
C ARG A 82 -4.94 -27.14 14.62
N LEU A 83 -5.68 -26.68 13.61
CA LEU A 83 -6.60 -27.57 12.91
C LEU A 83 -5.80 -28.62 12.14
N PRO A 84 -6.08 -29.93 12.34
CA PRO A 84 -5.38 -31.04 11.68
C PRO A 84 -5.83 -31.21 10.22
N VAL A 85 -6.01 -30.10 9.51
CA VAL A 85 -6.42 -30.03 8.11
C VAL A 85 -5.24 -29.55 7.28
N TRP A 86 -5.23 -29.91 5.99
CA TRP A 86 -4.19 -29.51 5.06
C TRP A 86 -4.12 -27.99 4.90
N SER A 87 -2.90 -27.47 4.81
CA SER A 87 -2.66 -26.01 4.69
C SER A 87 -3.30 -25.43 3.44
N LEU A 88 -3.44 -26.23 2.37
CA LEU A 88 -4.09 -25.84 1.12
C LEU A 88 -5.57 -25.47 1.30
N VAL A 89 -6.24 -26.00 2.33
CA VAL A 89 -7.64 -25.67 2.65
C VAL A 89 -7.70 -24.53 3.66
N LEU A 90 -6.83 -24.54 4.67
CA LEU A 90 -6.89 -23.57 5.77
C LEU A 90 -6.45 -22.15 5.35
N VAL A 91 -5.51 -22.03 4.42
CA VAL A 91 -5.09 -20.71 3.92
C VAL A 91 -6.24 -20.01 3.18
N PRO A 92 -6.91 -20.61 2.18
CA PRO A 92 -8.10 -20.02 1.56
C PRO A 92 -9.21 -19.69 2.55
N VAL A 93 -9.44 -20.51 3.57
CA VAL A 93 -10.43 -20.21 4.63
C VAL A 93 -10.03 -18.94 5.39
N GLY A 94 -8.77 -18.79 5.80
CA GLY A 94 -8.30 -17.58 6.47
C GLY A 94 -8.36 -16.33 5.59
N LEU A 95 -8.15 -16.48 4.27
CA LEU A 95 -8.33 -15.40 3.30
C LEU A 95 -9.82 -15.02 3.14
N ALA A 96 -10.73 -16.01 3.10
CA ALA A 96 -12.16 -15.77 3.01
C ALA A 96 -12.71 -15.08 4.26
N VAL A 97 -12.27 -15.49 5.46
CA VAL A 97 -12.58 -14.81 6.71
C VAL A 97 -12.08 -13.36 6.66
N GLY A 98 -10.85 -13.15 6.20
CA GLY A 98 -10.30 -11.81 6.03
C GLY A 98 -11.10 -10.92 5.11
N LEU A 99 -11.46 -11.43 3.93
CA LEU A 99 -12.31 -10.71 3.00
C LEU A 99 -13.65 -10.33 3.65
N GLY A 100 -14.28 -11.25 4.39
CA GLY A 100 -15.50 -10.98 5.13
C GLY A 100 -15.34 -9.86 6.17
N VAL A 101 -14.27 -9.89 6.98
CA VAL A 101 -13.98 -8.87 8.00
C VAL A 101 -13.69 -7.52 7.35
N ILE A 102 -12.92 -7.49 6.27
CA ILE A 102 -12.59 -6.26 5.54
C ILE A 102 -13.85 -5.63 4.95
N LEU A 103 -14.68 -6.41 4.27
CA LEU A 103 -15.96 -5.93 3.72
C LEU A 103 -16.89 -5.44 4.82
N TRP A 104 -16.95 -6.15 5.95
CA TRP A 104 -17.73 -5.73 7.12
C TRP A 104 -17.25 -4.38 7.67
N GLN A 105 -15.96 -4.21 7.94
CA GLN A 105 -15.42 -2.96 8.47
C GLN A 105 -15.61 -1.80 7.49
N LEU A 106 -15.35 -2.00 6.19
CA LEU A 106 -15.57 -0.97 5.17
C LEU A 106 -17.05 -0.61 5.00
N SER A 107 -17.95 -1.59 5.11
CA SER A 107 -19.40 -1.36 4.99
C SER A 107 -19.94 -0.43 6.06
N MET A 108 -19.30 -0.40 7.23
CA MET A 108 -19.67 0.44 8.39
C MET A 108 -18.82 1.72 8.47
N PHE A 109 -17.84 1.88 7.58
CA PHE A 109 -16.94 3.02 7.60
C PHE A 109 -17.58 4.27 6.96
N THR A 110 -17.06 5.43 7.32
CA THR A 110 -17.53 6.73 6.80
C THR A 110 -16.39 7.42 6.05
N PHE A 111 -16.67 7.85 4.82
CA PHE A 111 -15.74 8.67 4.03
C PHE A 111 -16.33 10.07 3.90
N ASP A 112 -15.56 11.10 4.23
CA ASP A 112 -15.94 12.51 4.08
C ASP A 112 -17.33 12.85 4.67
N GLY A 113 -17.69 12.22 5.79
CA GLY A 113 -18.96 12.41 6.50
C GLY A 113 -20.15 11.58 5.98
N ALA A 114 -19.97 10.81 4.90
CA ALA A 114 -20.98 9.90 4.36
C ALA A 114 -20.66 8.44 4.68
N SER A 115 -21.65 7.70 5.17
CA SER A 115 -21.54 6.24 5.34
C SER A 115 -21.46 5.56 3.97
N VAL A 116 -20.65 4.50 3.88
CA VAL A 116 -20.57 3.68 2.66
C VAL A 116 -21.91 3.01 2.34
N GLY A 117 -22.78 2.77 3.33
CA GLY A 117 -24.12 2.24 3.05
C GLY A 117 -24.17 0.73 2.79
N GLY A 118 -23.20 -0.04 3.30
CA GLY A 118 -23.25 -1.50 3.29
C GLY A 118 -22.24 -2.18 2.34
N ALA A 119 -22.17 -3.51 2.43
CA ALA A 119 -21.20 -4.30 1.66
C ALA A 119 -21.45 -4.28 0.14
N GLY A 120 -22.71 -4.11 -0.28
CA GLY A 120 -23.06 -3.95 -1.70
C GLY A 120 -22.38 -2.74 -2.32
N GLN A 121 -22.40 -1.59 -1.63
CA GLN A 121 -21.75 -0.38 -2.10
C GLN A 121 -20.22 -0.51 -2.13
N VAL A 122 -19.62 -1.24 -1.18
CA VAL A 122 -18.19 -1.54 -1.19
C VAL A 122 -17.83 -2.31 -2.47
N ILE A 123 -18.59 -3.36 -2.81
CA ILE A 123 -18.37 -4.18 -3.99
C ILE A 123 -18.57 -3.36 -5.27
N GLU A 124 -19.63 -2.56 -5.36
CA GLU A 124 -19.89 -1.69 -6.51
C GLU A 124 -18.74 -0.70 -6.75
N ARG A 125 -18.25 -0.04 -5.70
CA ARG A 125 -17.14 0.92 -5.80
C ARG A 125 -15.83 0.24 -6.20
N LEU A 126 -15.59 -1.00 -5.76
CA LEU A 126 -14.47 -1.81 -6.21
C LEU A 126 -14.61 -2.24 -7.67
N ASP A 127 -15.82 -2.55 -8.13
CA ASP A 127 -16.09 -2.90 -9.53
C ASP A 127 -15.89 -1.70 -10.46
N LEU A 128 -16.40 -0.52 -10.07
CA LEU A 128 -16.14 0.74 -10.78
C LEU A 128 -14.65 1.09 -10.85
N TRP A 129 -13.89 0.81 -9.79
CA TRP A 129 -12.44 0.97 -9.79
C TRP A 129 -11.76 -0.02 -10.75
N LEU A 130 -12.21 -1.28 -10.78
CA LEU A 130 -11.70 -2.30 -11.69
C LEU A 130 -12.05 -1.98 -13.15
N GLU A 131 -13.23 -1.44 -13.41
CA GLU A 131 -13.63 -0.93 -14.72
C GLU A 131 -12.75 0.25 -15.15
N ALA A 132 -12.47 1.19 -14.25
CA ALA A 132 -11.53 2.29 -14.51
C ALA A 132 -10.12 1.78 -14.85
N ALA A 133 -9.69 0.70 -14.20
CA ALA A 133 -8.41 0.05 -14.50
C ALA A 133 -8.37 -0.58 -15.90
N ARG A 134 -9.48 -1.17 -16.36
CA ARG A 134 -9.58 -1.79 -17.69
C ARG A 134 -9.76 -0.79 -18.82
N THR A 135 -10.47 0.31 -18.56
CA THR A 135 -10.84 1.31 -19.58
C THR A 135 -9.83 2.44 -19.71
N GLY A 136 -8.83 2.51 -18.83
CA GLY A 136 -7.90 3.63 -18.81
C GLY A 136 -8.52 4.91 -18.22
N SER A 137 -9.63 4.81 -17.50
CA SER A 137 -10.35 5.95 -16.91
C SER A 137 -9.80 6.36 -15.54
N ILE A 138 -10.18 7.56 -15.09
CA ILE A 138 -9.77 8.13 -13.81
C ILE A 138 -10.65 7.59 -12.67
N ASN A 139 -10.00 7.25 -11.56
CA ASN A 139 -10.69 7.01 -10.30
C ASN A 139 -10.20 7.95 -9.19
N ILE A 140 -11.14 8.66 -8.57
CA ILE A 140 -10.91 9.58 -7.44
C ILE A 140 -11.39 8.98 -6.11
N ASP A 141 -11.96 7.79 -6.15
CA ASP A 141 -12.43 7.11 -4.96
C ASP A 141 -11.26 6.60 -4.12
N ARG A 142 -11.26 6.91 -2.81
CA ARG A 142 -10.25 6.47 -1.83
C ARG A 142 -10.51 5.06 -1.28
N LEU A 143 -11.73 4.54 -1.39
CA LEU A 143 -12.13 3.24 -0.85
C LEU A 143 -11.28 2.08 -1.42
N PRO A 144 -11.02 1.97 -2.73
CA PRO A 144 -10.18 0.90 -3.28
C PRO A 144 -8.77 0.87 -2.68
N PHE A 145 -8.20 2.04 -2.40
CA PHE A 145 -6.90 2.12 -1.75
C PHE A 145 -6.95 1.64 -0.29
N SER A 146 -7.95 2.09 0.49
CA SER A 146 -8.17 1.59 1.85
C SER A 146 -8.38 0.08 1.87
N PHE A 147 -9.14 -0.46 0.91
CA PHE A 147 -9.31 -1.91 0.74
C PHE A 147 -7.97 -2.61 0.52
N GLY A 148 -7.12 -2.08 -0.38
CA GLY A 148 -5.77 -2.59 -0.61
C GLY A 148 -4.89 -2.60 0.65
N LEU A 149 -4.90 -1.52 1.43
CA LEU A 149 -4.17 -1.43 2.70
C LEU A 149 -4.68 -2.46 3.71
N MET A 150 -5.99 -2.64 3.82
CA MET A 150 -6.61 -3.61 4.72
C MET A 150 -6.27 -5.05 4.30
N VAL A 151 -6.28 -5.35 2.99
CA VAL A 151 -5.85 -6.65 2.46
C VAL A 151 -4.38 -6.90 2.78
N ALA A 152 -3.49 -5.93 2.53
CA ALA A 152 -2.07 -6.07 2.85
C ALA A 152 -1.83 -6.27 4.36
N THR A 153 -2.57 -5.55 5.20
CA THR A 153 -2.53 -5.68 6.66
C THR A 153 -3.01 -7.07 7.10
N TRP A 154 -4.13 -7.54 6.55
CA TRP A 154 -4.65 -8.87 6.84
C TRP A 154 -3.68 -9.97 6.42
N LEU A 155 -3.14 -9.89 5.19
CA LEU A 155 -2.16 -10.85 4.70
C LEU A 155 -0.92 -10.89 5.59
N THR A 156 -0.40 -9.73 5.98
CA THR A 156 0.79 -9.63 6.84
C THR A 156 0.53 -10.23 8.22
N GLY A 157 -0.61 -9.92 8.84
CA GLY A 157 -0.99 -10.47 10.15
C GLY A 157 -1.30 -11.97 10.10
N PHE A 158 -2.14 -12.39 9.16
CA PHE A 158 -2.59 -13.77 9.01
C PHE A 158 -1.44 -14.68 8.57
N LEU A 159 -0.76 -14.37 7.47
CA LEU A 159 0.36 -15.20 6.99
C LEU A 159 1.55 -15.12 7.93
N GLY A 160 1.81 -13.96 8.55
CA GLY A 160 2.85 -13.80 9.55
C GLY A 160 2.62 -14.71 10.75
N ALA A 161 1.42 -14.66 11.35
CA ALA A 161 1.05 -15.55 12.45
C ALA A 161 1.03 -17.02 12.00
N TRP A 162 0.47 -17.33 10.83
CA TRP A 162 0.38 -18.69 10.29
C TRP A 162 1.75 -19.34 10.08
N LEU A 163 2.67 -18.64 9.40
CA LEU A 163 4.02 -19.14 9.12
C LEU A 163 4.83 -19.33 10.40
N PHE A 164 4.72 -18.38 11.32
CA PHE A 164 5.39 -18.45 12.60
C PHE A 164 4.87 -19.63 13.45
N LEU A 165 3.54 -19.75 13.61
CA LEU A 165 2.94 -20.74 14.50
C LEU A 165 3.01 -22.16 13.93
N ARG A 166 2.77 -22.34 12.63
CA ARG A 166 2.67 -23.67 12.02
C ARG A 166 4.01 -24.23 11.56
N PHE A 167 4.91 -23.37 11.07
CA PHE A 167 6.19 -23.81 10.49
C PHE A 167 7.42 -23.35 11.29
N GLY A 168 7.25 -22.55 12.35
CA GLY A 168 8.39 -21.94 13.07
C GLY A 168 9.22 -21.03 12.18
N ASN A 169 8.64 -20.53 11.08
CA ASN A 169 9.35 -19.70 10.10
C ASN A 169 9.09 -18.23 10.41
N PHE A 170 10.03 -17.62 11.11
CA PHE A 170 10.01 -16.20 11.43
C PHE A 170 10.49 -15.30 10.27
N TRP A 171 11.23 -15.83 9.28
CA TRP A 171 11.75 -15.05 8.16
C TRP A 171 10.64 -14.54 7.24
N GLY A 172 9.59 -15.34 7.02
CA GLY A 172 8.45 -14.94 6.20
C GLY A 172 7.77 -13.67 6.73
N VAL A 173 7.74 -13.50 8.05
CA VAL A 173 7.19 -12.31 8.71
C VAL A 173 8.03 -11.08 8.38
N PHE A 174 9.36 -11.20 8.46
CA PHE A 174 10.25 -10.08 8.19
C PHE A 174 10.24 -9.66 6.73
N VAL A 175 10.14 -10.62 5.81
CA VAL A 175 10.01 -10.30 4.39
C VAL A 175 8.72 -9.52 4.15
N LEU A 176 7.57 -10.01 4.63
CA LEU A 176 6.28 -9.35 4.43
C LEU A 176 6.21 -7.97 5.11
N GLY A 177 6.59 -7.88 6.39
CA GLY A 177 6.59 -6.63 7.14
C GLY A 177 7.64 -5.63 6.64
N GLY A 178 8.82 -6.11 6.24
CA GLY A 178 9.91 -5.31 5.71
C GLY A 178 9.56 -4.69 4.36
N ILE A 179 8.96 -5.47 3.44
CA ILE A 179 8.47 -4.94 2.16
C ILE A 179 7.43 -3.84 2.40
N GLY A 180 6.45 -4.09 3.29
CA GLY A 180 5.42 -3.10 3.62
C GLY A 180 6.01 -1.81 4.21
N LEU A 181 6.95 -1.95 5.15
CA LEU A 181 7.62 -0.81 5.78
C LEU A 181 8.47 -0.03 4.78
N LEU A 182 9.36 -0.68 4.02
CA LEU A 182 10.23 -0.02 3.04
C LEU A 182 9.43 0.68 1.93
N SER A 183 8.34 0.07 1.47
CA SER A 183 7.43 0.70 0.51
C SER A 183 6.83 1.99 1.09
N ASN A 184 6.40 1.96 2.35
CA ASN A 184 5.88 3.15 3.03
C ASN A 184 6.95 4.23 3.25
N LEU A 185 8.18 3.82 3.62
CA LEU A 185 9.31 4.72 3.86
C LEU A 185 9.83 5.41 2.59
N THR A 186 9.55 4.87 1.41
CA THR A 186 9.90 5.49 0.11
C THR A 186 9.23 6.88 -0.05
N PHE A 187 8.13 7.11 0.66
CA PHE A 187 7.39 8.37 0.67
C PHE A 187 7.75 9.28 1.86
N LEU A 188 8.82 8.95 2.61
CA LEU A 188 9.43 9.71 3.71
C LEU A 188 8.43 10.37 4.70
N PRO A 189 7.66 9.58 5.47
CA PRO A 189 6.89 10.13 6.59
C PRO A 189 7.82 10.78 7.63
N PRO A 190 7.35 11.79 8.41
CA PRO A 190 8.17 12.55 9.36
C PRO A 190 8.97 11.69 10.36
N ASN A 191 8.50 10.48 10.65
CA ASN A 191 9.07 9.55 11.63
C ASN A 191 9.68 8.29 10.99
N ALA A 192 10.05 8.34 9.70
CA ALA A 192 10.55 7.20 8.93
C ALA A 192 11.70 6.45 9.63
N ALA A 193 12.71 7.18 10.10
CA ALA A 193 13.87 6.62 10.78
C ALA A 193 13.49 5.88 12.08
N PHE A 194 12.55 6.44 12.84
CA PHE A 194 12.09 5.82 14.10
C PHE A 194 11.40 4.48 13.85
N HIS A 195 10.48 4.42 12.88
CA HIS A 195 9.77 3.18 12.54
C HIS A 195 10.72 2.11 12.03
N LEU A 196 11.67 2.48 11.16
CA LEU A 196 12.71 1.57 10.68
C LEU A 196 13.59 1.05 11.82
N GLY A 197 14.11 1.94 12.66
CA GLY A 197 14.96 1.58 13.79
C GLY A 197 14.24 0.66 14.77
N PHE A 198 13.00 0.98 15.13
CA PHE A 198 12.22 0.18 16.06
C PHE A 198 11.76 -1.16 15.46
N TYR A 199 11.49 -1.20 14.15
CA TYR A 199 11.25 -2.45 13.43
C TYR A 199 12.50 -3.36 13.45
N LEU A 200 13.68 -2.82 13.12
CA LEU A 200 14.94 -3.59 13.16
C LEU A 200 15.28 -4.06 14.58
N PHE A 201 15.05 -3.21 15.58
CA PHE A 201 15.23 -3.54 16.99
C PHE A 201 14.36 -4.73 17.41
N THR A 202 13.06 -4.67 17.14
CA THR A 202 12.12 -5.75 17.47
C THR A 202 12.38 -7.01 16.67
N ALA A 203 12.82 -6.89 15.41
CA ALA A 203 13.24 -8.01 14.59
C ALA A 203 14.48 -8.72 15.18
N MET A 204 15.51 -7.97 15.59
CA MET A 204 16.69 -8.54 16.24
C MET A 204 16.35 -9.28 17.53
N LEU A 205 15.49 -8.70 18.38
CA LEU A 205 15.03 -9.36 19.60
C LEU A 205 14.28 -10.66 19.30
N LEU A 206 13.40 -10.64 18.30
CA LEU A 206 12.67 -11.83 17.88
C LEU A 206 13.62 -12.90 17.37
N VAL A 207 14.55 -12.58 16.44
CA VAL A 207 15.56 -13.51 15.94
C VAL A 207 16.36 -14.11 17.09
N ALA A 208 16.86 -13.28 18.00
CA ALA A 208 17.65 -13.75 19.12
C ALA A 208 16.85 -14.70 20.02
N ARG A 209 15.58 -14.39 20.27
CA ARG A 209 14.67 -15.25 21.06
C ARG A 209 14.41 -16.58 20.39
N VAL A 210 14.10 -16.59 19.09
CA VAL A 210 13.87 -17.84 18.34
C VAL A 210 15.13 -18.70 18.31
N GLN A 211 16.29 -18.09 18.06
CA GLN A 211 17.57 -18.81 18.02
C GLN A 211 17.98 -19.35 19.41
N ALA A 212 17.67 -18.63 20.49
CA ALA A 212 17.87 -19.14 21.84
C ALA A 212 16.99 -20.38 22.12
N MET A 213 15.72 -20.33 21.70
CA MET A 213 14.79 -21.45 21.89
C MET A 213 15.18 -22.69 21.07
N ARG A 214 15.59 -22.49 19.81
CA ARG A 214 16.09 -23.59 18.95
C ARG A 214 17.34 -24.24 19.53
N ARG A 215 18.31 -23.45 19.99
CA ARG A 215 19.52 -23.96 20.65
C ARG A 215 19.19 -24.73 21.93
N LYS A 216 18.24 -24.24 22.73
CA LYS A 216 17.77 -24.97 23.93
C LYS A 216 17.22 -26.34 23.55
N HIS A 217 16.36 -26.41 22.53
CA HIS A 217 15.79 -27.69 22.08
C HIS A 217 16.86 -28.66 21.54
N GLU A 218 17.84 -28.17 20.78
CA GLU A 218 18.97 -28.98 20.32
C GLU A 218 19.82 -29.54 21.47
N TRP A 219 20.04 -28.75 22.52
CA TRP A 219 20.78 -29.19 23.71
C TRP A 219 20.00 -30.20 24.56
N GLU A 220 18.69 -30.01 24.69
CA GLU A 220 17.80 -30.99 25.33
C GLU A 220 17.80 -32.34 24.60
N LEU A 221 17.75 -32.32 23.26
CA LEU A 221 17.88 -33.53 22.43
C LEU A 221 19.23 -34.23 22.60
N ARG A 222 20.28 -33.50 22.97
CA ARG A 222 21.63 -34.03 23.27
C ARG A 222 21.83 -34.34 24.76
N ALA A 223 20.77 -34.33 25.56
CA ALA A 223 20.79 -34.57 27.01
C ALA A 223 21.71 -33.63 27.80
N VAL A 224 22.02 -32.44 27.26
CA VAL A 224 22.76 -31.40 27.97
C VAL A 224 21.77 -30.59 28.78
N LYS A 225 21.86 -30.65 30.11
CA LYS A 225 21.03 -29.81 30.98
C LYS A 225 21.41 -28.35 30.84
N VAL A 226 20.49 -27.55 30.32
CA VAL A 226 20.60 -26.10 30.26
C VAL A 226 20.03 -25.52 31.55
N ASP A 227 20.81 -24.73 32.27
CA ASP A 227 20.32 -24.02 33.46
C ASP A 227 19.25 -22.98 33.07
N GLU A 228 18.13 -22.95 33.77
CA GLU A 228 17.02 -22.02 33.47
C GLU A 228 17.42 -20.55 33.68
N HIS A 229 18.39 -20.28 34.56
CA HIS A 229 18.95 -18.93 34.75
C HIS A 229 19.65 -18.39 33.49
N LEU A 230 20.24 -19.25 32.65
CA LEU A 230 20.88 -18.85 31.40
C LEU A 230 19.87 -18.36 30.35
N GLY A 231 18.61 -18.79 30.43
CA GLY A 231 17.54 -18.35 29.54
C GLY A 231 17.14 -16.88 29.72
N GLY A 232 17.21 -16.37 30.96
CA GLY A 232 16.97 -14.96 31.28
C GLY A 232 18.15 -14.06 30.88
N LEU A 233 19.38 -14.49 31.17
CA LEU A 233 20.63 -13.83 30.77
C LEU A 233 20.75 -13.67 29.25
N SER A 234 20.35 -14.70 28.49
CA SER A 234 20.34 -14.62 27.03
C SER A 234 19.44 -13.53 26.46
N LEU A 235 18.35 -13.16 27.16
CA LEU A 235 17.43 -12.11 26.70
C LEU A 235 18.01 -10.71 26.97
N SER A 236 18.58 -10.49 28.16
CA SER A 236 19.23 -9.22 28.50
C SER A 236 20.44 -8.95 27.61
N ASP A 237 21.22 -9.98 27.29
CA ASP A 237 22.39 -9.85 26.40
C ASP A 237 21.95 -9.52 24.98
N SER A 238 20.91 -10.19 24.48
CA SER A 238 20.33 -9.91 23.16
C SER A 238 19.76 -8.49 23.08
N PHE A 239 19.14 -8.02 24.17
CA PHE A 239 18.65 -6.65 24.29
C PHE A 239 19.80 -5.64 24.27
N ALA A 240 20.84 -5.86 25.07
CA ALA A 240 22.02 -4.98 25.09
C ALA A 240 22.68 -4.90 23.72
N VAL A 241 22.87 -6.04 23.05
CA VAL A 241 23.43 -6.07 21.69
C VAL A 241 22.53 -5.35 20.69
N ALA A 242 21.21 -5.57 20.75
CA ALA A 242 20.27 -4.88 19.86
C ALA A 242 20.31 -3.35 20.06
N VAL A 243 20.36 -2.87 21.32
CA VAL A 243 20.50 -1.44 21.63
C VAL A 243 21.81 -0.89 21.06
N VAL A 244 22.94 -1.57 21.28
CA VAL A 244 24.25 -1.13 20.77
C VAL A 244 24.25 -1.05 19.24
N VAL A 245 23.72 -2.07 18.56
CA VAL A 245 23.65 -2.09 17.08
C VAL A 245 22.80 -0.93 16.55
N ILE A 246 21.64 -0.67 17.15
CA ILE A 246 20.78 0.45 16.75
C ILE A 246 21.47 1.79 17.00
N VAL A 247 22.09 2.00 18.17
CA VAL A 247 22.81 3.26 18.45
C VAL A 247 23.94 3.48 17.44
N VAL A 248 24.75 2.44 17.16
CA VAL A 248 25.81 2.53 16.15
C VAL A 248 25.24 2.83 14.77
N ALA A 249 24.15 2.17 14.37
CA ALA A 249 23.51 2.40 13.07
C ALA A 249 23.00 3.85 12.91
N PHE A 250 22.48 4.46 13.98
CA PHE A 250 22.03 5.86 13.96
C PHE A 250 23.18 6.88 14.00
N LEU A 251 24.35 6.48 14.52
CA LEU A 251 25.56 7.33 14.53
C LEU A 251 26.34 7.27 13.21
N LEU A 252 26.10 6.23 12.39
CA LEU A 252 26.73 6.14 11.07
C LEU A 252 26.22 7.28 10.17
N PRO A 253 27.13 8.10 9.60
CA PRO A 253 26.72 9.13 8.66
C PRO A 253 26.12 8.49 7.41
N MET A 254 25.10 9.15 6.84
CA MET A 254 24.55 8.73 5.54
C MET A 254 25.68 8.65 4.52
N ALA A 255 25.90 7.44 3.98
CA ALA A 255 26.93 7.23 2.98
C ALA A 255 26.69 8.14 1.77
N PRO A 256 27.73 8.73 1.17
CA PRO A 256 27.58 9.51 -0.05
C PRO A 256 26.93 8.65 -1.14
N ARG A 257 26.01 9.24 -1.92
CA ARG A 257 25.33 8.56 -3.02
C ARG A 257 26.36 7.97 -3.97
N SER A 258 26.55 6.65 -3.93
CA SER A 258 27.41 5.97 -4.89
C SER A 258 26.64 5.77 -6.19
N GLY A 259 27.27 6.10 -7.33
CA GLY A 259 26.66 5.93 -8.66
C GLY A 259 26.18 4.50 -8.88
N VAL A 260 26.99 3.50 -8.51
CA VAL A 260 26.67 2.08 -8.67
C VAL A 260 25.40 1.66 -7.92
N VAL A 261 25.22 2.11 -6.67
CA VAL A 261 24.01 1.77 -5.89
C VAL A 261 22.80 2.51 -6.43
N ASN A 262 22.97 3.74 -6.90
CA ASN A 262 21.89 4.50 -7.51
C ASN A 262 21.45 3.84 -8.83
N ASP A 263 22.38 3.47 -9.69
CA ASP A 263 22.09 2.82 -10.98
C ASP A 263 21.42 1.46 -10.79
N ALA A 264 21.84 0.69 -9.78
CA ALA A 264 21.17 -0.56 -9.40
C ALA A 264 19.74 -0.31 -8.88
N TYR A 265 19.54 0.75 -8.08
CA TYR A 265 18.22 1.14 -7.58
C TYR A 265 17.30 1.60 -8.72
N GLU A 266 17.78 2.45 -9.62
CA GLU A 266 17.02 2.91 -10.79
C GLU A 266 16.73 1.77 -11.77
N GLY A 267 17.68 0.85 -11.98
CA GLY A 267 17.46 -0.36 -12.78
C GLY A 267 16.31 -1.22 -12.22
N MET A 268 16.30 -1.44 -10.90
CA MET A 268 15.23 -2.17 -10.21
C MET A 268 13.89 -1.41 -10.25
N ARG A 269 13.92 -0.08 -10.24
CA ARG A 269 12.73 0.78 -10.25
C ARG A 269 12.12 0.96 -11.65
N SER A 270 12.92 0.88 -12.71
CA SER A 270 12.46 1.15 -14.08
C SER A 270 11.18 0.42 -14.52
N PRO A 271 10.89 -0.85 -14.13
CA PRO A 271 9.64 -1.50 -14.48
C PRO A 271 8.42 -0.93 -13.75
N LEU A 272 8.62 -0.27 -12.60
CA LEU A 272 7.56 0.39 -11.83
C LEU A 272 7.18 1.75 -12.44
N GLU A 273 8.08 2.38 -13.21
CA GLU A 273 7.81 3.68 -13.85
C GLU A 273 6.67 3.57 -14.87
N SER A 274 6.56 2.45 -15.60
CA SER A 274 5.43 2.23 -16.52
C SER A 274 4.09 2.10 -15.81
N PHE A 275 4.07 1.71 -14.53
CA PHE A 275 2.85 1.62 -13.72
C PHE A 275 2.53 2.90 -12.96
N GLU A 276 3.46 3.86 -12.90
CA GLU A 276 3.27 5.10 -12.14
C GLU A 276 2.11 5.94 -12.72
N GLY A 277 1.97 5.97 -14.06
CA GLY A 277 0.85 6.63 -14.73
C GLY A 277 -0.51 6.00 -14.39
N ASP A 278 -0.61 4.67 -14.48
CA ASP A 278 -1.82 3.92 -14.12
C ASP A 278 -2.15 4.08 -12.62
N PHE A 279 -1.14 4.04 -11.76
CA PHE A 279 -1.31 4.25 -10.31
C PHE A 279 -1.83 5.65 -10.02
N ASN A 280 -1.22 6.69 -10.61
CA ASN A 280 -1.64 8.08 -10.44
C ASN A 280 -3.08 8.32 -10.92
N ARG A 281 -3.49 7.62 -11.98
CA ARG A 281 -4.86 7.68 -12.52
C ARG A 281 -5.88 6.96 -11.63
N LEU A 282 -5.54 5.76 -11.17
CA LEU A 282 -6.44 4.90 -10.38
C LEU A 282 -6.63 5.37 -8.94
N PHE A 283 -5.66 6.11 -8.43
CA PHE A 283 -5.63 6.59 -7.06
C PHE A 283 -5.50 8.12 -6.99
N ALA A 284 -6.08 8.82 -7.96
CA ALA A 284 -6.02 10.29 -8.05
C ALA A 284 -6.65 11.02 -6.85
N GLY A 285 -7.52 10.33 -6.09
CA GLY A 285 -8.13 10.88 -4.87
C GLY A 285 -7.20 10.89 -3.65
N LEU A 286 -6.01 10.32 -3.74
CA LEU A 286 -5.03 10.30 -2.66
C LEU A 286 -4.19 11.59 -2.63
N PRO A 287 -3.77 12.05 -1.44
CA PRO A 287 -2.88 13.19 -1.32
C PRO A 287 -1.50 12.89 -1.95
N ALA A 288 -0.91 13.89 -2.62
CA ALA A 288 0.46 13.78 -3.09
C ALA A 288 1.43 13.76 -1.89
N ARG A 289 2.11 12.62 -1.66
CA ARG A 289 3.04 12.43 -0.53
C ARG A 289 4.49 12.74 -0.85
N LYS A 290 4.85 12.74 -2.13
CA LYS A 290 6.15 13.20 -2.59
C LYS A 290 5.94 14.51 -3.35
N PRO A 291 6.70 15.58 -3.06
CA PRO A 291 6.78 16.70 -3.99
C PRO A 291 7.41 16.14 -5.26
N LEU A 292 6.57 15.81 -6.24
CA LEU A 292 7.07 15.44 -7.55
C LEU A 292 7.73 16.68 -8.13
N GLY A 293 8.97 16.51 -8.60
CA GLY A 293 9.80 17.52 -9.30
C GLY A 293 9.00 18.37 -10.29
N PHE A 294 7.97 17.75 -10.86
CA PHE A 294 7.13 18.23 -11.94
C PHE A 294 5.81 17.48 -11.89
N ARG A 295 4.74 18.08 -12.45
CA ARG A 295 3.54 17.33 -12.79
C ARG A 295 3.90 16.41 -13.95
N ILE A 296 3.76 15.10 -13.84
CA ILE A 296 3.93 14.22 -15.02
C ILE A 296 2.76 14.57 -15.95
N TRP A 297 3.04 15.28 -17.05
CA TRP A 297 2.04 15.65 -18.07
C TRP A 297 1.68 14.44 -18.92
N ASP A 298 1.13 13.42 -18.27
CA ASP A 298 0.75 12.17 -18.92
C ASP A 298 -0.54 12.29 -19.71
N ASP A 299 -1.04 11.18 -20.29
CA ASP A 299 -2.28 11.18 -21.09
C ASP A 299 -3.49 11.56 -20.22
N VAL A 300 -3.29 11.59 -18.90
CA VAL A 300 -4.33 11.86 -17.91
C VAL A 300 -3.91 12.98 -16.95
N MET A 301 -4.81 13.93 -16.76
CA MET A 301 -4.76 14.97 -15.75
C MET A 301 -5.98 14.85 -14.84
N ALA A 302 -5.86 14.01 -13.81
CA ALA A 302 -6.91 13.87 -12.82
C ALA A 302 -7.03 15.14 -11.95
N LEU A 303 -8.26 15.45 -11.52
CA LEU A 303 -8.51 16.46 -10.49
C LEU A 303 -8.08 15.89 -9.14
N GLN A 304 -6.82 16.14 -8.81
CA GLN A 304 -6.24 15.77 -7.52
C GLN A 304 -6.56 16.83 -6.47
N GLY A 305 -6.49 16.44 -5.20
CA GLY A 305 -6.63 17.35 -4.05
C GLY A 305 -5.45 18.31 -3.91
N SER A 306 -4.87 18.41 -2.72
CA SER A 306 -3.72 19.29 -2.48
C SER A 306 -2.53 18.93 -3.39
N ILE A 307 -2.07 19.90 -4.17
CA ILE A 307 -0.81 19.82 -4.88
C ILE A 307 0.33 20.26 -3.96
N TYR A 308 1.45 19.55 -4.01
CA TYR A 308 2.68 19.90 -3.29
C TYR A 308 3.71 20.41 -4.30
N PRO A 309 3.69 21.70 -4.66
CA PRO A 309 4.64 22.25 -5.61
C PRO A 309 6.06 22.17 -5.04
N THR A 310 7.02 21.89 -5.92
CA THR A 310 8.44 21.83 -5.59
C THR A 310 9.18 23.00 -6.22
N THR A 311 10.34 23.32 -5.67
CA THR A 311 11.28 24.30 -6.22
C THR A 311 12.30 23.68 -7.18
N THR A 312 12.17 22.38 -7.48
CA THR A 312 13.01 21.70 -8.48
C THR A 312 12.86 22.37 -9.84
N GLN A 313 13.98 22.78 -10.42
CA GLN A 313 14.00 23.38 -11.75
C GLN A 313 13.76 22.29 -12.81
N VAL A 314 12.79 22.52 -13.71
CA VAL A 314 12.35 21.53 -14.71
C VAL A 314 12.85 21.86 -16.12
N LEU A 315 12.94 23.14 -16.44
CA LEU A 315 13.35 23.65 -17.75
C LEU A 315 14.15 24.93 -17.56
N TRP A 316 15.16 25.10 -18.39
CA TRP A 316 15.81 26.38 -18.65
C TRP A 316 15.50 26.77 -20.10
N VAL A 317 14.93 27.94 -20.32
CA VAL A 317 14.58 28.40 -21.66
C VAL A 317 15.17 29.76 -21.93
N ASP A 318 15.91 29.84 -23.02
CA ASP A 318 16.41 31.08 -23.60
C ASP A 318 15.50 31.47 -24.77
N SER A 319 14.67 32.50 -24.58
CA SER A 319 13.68 32.96 -25.56
C SER A 319 13.66 34.47 -25.63
N PRO A 320 13.63 35.08 -26.83
CA PRO A 320 13.51 36.52 -26.99
C PRO A 320 12.08 37.05 -26.71
N ALA A 321 11.11 36.15 -26.49
CA ALA A 321 9.72 36.49 -26.21
C ALA A 321 9.16 35.66 -25.04
N GLU A 322 8.20 36.24 -24.32
CA GLU A 322 7.42 35.55 -23.29
C GLU A 322 6.40 34.62 -23.95
N LEU A 323 6.58 33.31 -23.78
CA LEU A 323 5.76 32.27 -24.39
C LEU A 323 5.13 31.36 -23.34
N TYR A 324 3.96 30.81 -23.66
CA TYR A 324 3.39 29.70 -22.91
C TYR A 324 4.06 28.39 -23.32
N TRP A 325 4.78 27.76 -22.39
CA TRP A 325 5.42 26.46 -22.58
C TRP A 325 4.40 25.33 -22.49
N LYS A 326 3.83 24.97 -23.64
CA LYS A 326 2.88 23.89 -23.77
C LYS A 326 3.59 22.55 -23.63
N ALA A 327 3.07 21.71 -22.75
CA ALA A 327 3.49 20.32 -22.59
C ALA A 327 2.59 19.35 -23.37
N ARG A 328 1.26 19.52 -23.24
CA ARG A 328 0.23 18.67 -23.85
C ARG A 328 -1.13 19.36 -23.85
N THR A 329 -2.00 18.97 -24.77
CA THR A 329 -3.43 19.31 -24.77
C THR A 329 -4.27 18.11 -24.33
N TYR A 330 -5.27 18.34 -23.51
CA TYR A 330 -6.28 17.35 -23.12
C TYR A 330 -7.61 17.74 -23.76
N ASN A 331 -8.28 16.79 -24.41
CA ASN A 331 -9.48 17.03 -25.21
C ASN A 331 -10.76 16.45 -24.59
N THR A 332 -10.65 15.43 -23.73
CA THR A 332 -11.80 14.79 -23.10
C THR A 332 -11.90 15.20 -21.62
N TYR A 333 -13.07 15.67 -21.17
CA TYR A 333 -13.38 15.87 -19.75
C TYR A 333 -14.41 14.85 -19.29
N ASN A 334 -14.13 14.12 -18.20
CA ASN A 334 -15.03 13.07 -17.69
C ASN A 334 -15.62 13.36 -16.30
N GLY A 335 -15.57 14.62 -15.84
CA GLY A 335 -16.02 15.00 -14.50
C GLY A 335 -15.00 14.76 -13.37
N LYS A 336 -14.02 13.87 -13.57
CA LYS A 336 -12.95 13.54 -12.61
C LYS A 336 -11.59 14.11 -13.02
N GLY A 337 -11.48 14.57 -14.25
CA GLY A 337 -10.25 15.10 -14.83
C GLY A 337 -10.33 15.21 -16.34
N TRP A 338 -9.17 15.48 -16.92
CA TRP A 338 -8.96 15.65 -18.34
C TRP A 338 -8.12 14.52 -18.90
N LEU A 339 -8.44 14.03 -20.09
CA LEU A 339 -7.71 12.99 -20.80
C LEU A 339 -7.31 13.49 -22.19
N SER A 340 -6.17 13.02 -22.66
CA SER A 340 -5.69 13.16 -24.03
C SER A 340 -5.99 11.84 -24.73
N GLU A 341 -7.15 11.77 -25.37
CA GLU A 341 -7.66 10.56 -26.02
C GLU A 341 -7.79 10.78 -27.52
N HIS A 342 -7.82 9.69 -28.27
CA HIS A 342 -7.97 9.73 -29.73
C HIS A 342 -6.93 10.67 -30.37
N THR A 343 -5.66 10.49 -30.03
CA THR A 343 -4.54 11.21 -30.61
C THR A 343 -3.82 10.35 -31.65
N VAL A 344 -3.16 11.01 -32.60
CA VAL A 344 -2.20 10.43 -33.53
C VAL A 344 -0.85 11.10 -33.33
N THR A 345 0.22 10.36 -33.59
CA THR A 345 1.59 10.86 -33.52
C THR A 345 2.12 10.98 -34.94
N GLU A 346 2.45 12.21 -35.35
CA GLU A 346 2.81 12.55 -36.72
C GLU A 346 4.10 13.40 -36.75
N PRO A 347 4.81 13.47 -37.89
CA PRO A 347 5.98 14.35 -38.03
C PRO A 347 5.63 15.84 -37.90
N ILE A 348 6.62 16.67 -37.59
CA ILE A 348 6.48 18.14 -37.62
C ILE A 348 5.97 18.58 -39.00
N GLY A 349 5.07 19.55 -39.01
CA GLY A 349 4.44 20.06 -40.23
C GLY A 349 3.18 19.31 -40.66
N TYR A 350 2.81 18.21 -39.97
CA TYR A 350 1.51 17.59 -40.17
C TYR A 350 0.38 18.55 -39.76
N THR A 351 -0.55 18.79 -40.68
CA THR A 351 -1.75 19.60 -40.46
C THR A 351 -2.98 18.71 -40.59
N PRO A 352 -3.77 18.51 -39.52
CA PRO A 352 -5.00 17.73 -39.62
C PRO A 352 -6.02 18.40 -40.55
N GLU A 353 -6.81 17.62 -41.29
CA GLU A 353 -7.79 18.12 -42.28
C GLU A 353 -8.84 19.06 -41.69
N PHE A 354 -9.09 18.98 -40.38
CA PHE A 354 -10.04 19.80 -39.63
C PHE A 354 -9.40 21.04 -38.98
N SER A 355 -8.11 21.32 -39.23
CA SER A 355 -7.50 22.57 -38.79
C SER A 355 -8.11 23.75 -39.55
N LEU A 356 -8.66 24.73 -38.82
CA LEU A 356 -9.21 25.94 -39.43
C LEU A 356 -8.10 26.65 -40.22
N GLY A 357 -8.23 26.70 -41.55
CA GLY A 357 -7.25 27.29 -42.47
C GLY A 357 -7.12 28.82 -42.39
N THR A 358 -7.52 29.44 -41.27
CA THR A 358 -7.29 30.85 -41.02
C THR A 358 -5.85 31.05 -40.57
N ALA A 359 -5.01 31.51 -41.49
CA ALA A 359 -3.69 32.01 -41.17
C ALA A 359 -3.85 33.25 -40.26
N ASP A 360 -3.48 33.11 -38.98
CA ASP A 360 -3.40 34.23 -38.06
C ASP A 360 -2.35 35.22 -38.57
N ARG A 361 -2.79 36.35 -39.11
CA ARG A 361 -1.93 37.38 -39.71
C ARG A 361 -0.99 38.07 -38.72
N LEU A 362 -1.13 37.78 -37.42
CA LEU A 362 -0.32 38.34 -36.33
C LEU A 362 0.73 37.33 -35.79
N ARG A 363 0.85 36.13 -36.37
CA ARG A 363 1.88 35.17 -35.97
C ARG A 363 3.27 35.71 -36.28
N THR A 364 4.19 35.48 -35.36
CA THR A 364 5.61 35.83 -35.49
C THR A 364 6.43 34.59 -35.18
N ASP A 365 7.43 34.34 -36.01
CA ASP A 365 8.33 33.22 -35.80
C ASP A 365 9.32 33.57 -34.70
N VAL A 366 9.42 32.71 -33.69
CA VAL A 366 10.30 32.88 -32.54
C VAL A 366 11.23 31.68 -32.42
N THR A 367 12.53 31.94 -32.49
CA THR A 367 13.56 30.94 -32.21
C THR A 367 13.97 31.03 -30.74
N TYR A 368 13.95 29.89 -30.04
CA TYR A 368 14.30 29.77 -28.62
C TYR A 368 15.02 28.45 -28.38
N THR A 369 15.74 28.34 -27.26
CA THR A 369 16.44 27.12 -26.85
C THR A 369 15.88 26.59 -25.55
N VAL A 370 15.44 25.33 -25.54
CA VAL A 370 14.94 24.63 -24.35
C VAL A 370 15.98 23.64 -23.85
N THR A 371 16.47 23.84 -22.63
CA THR A 371 17.36 22.90 -21.93
C THR A 371 16.55 22.17 -20.85
N PRO A 372 16.15 20.91 -21.08
CA PRO A 372 15.49 20.11 -20.04
C PRO A 372 16.49 19.76 -18.95
N LEU A 373 16.11 19.96 -17.69
CA LEU A 373 16.95 19.64 -16.52
C LEU A 373 16.61 18.27 -15.91
N TYR A 374 15.82 17.46 -16.63
CA TYR A 374 15.42 16.12 -16.26
C TYR A 374 15.25 15.24 -17.49
N ALA A 375 15.30 13.91 -17.30
CA ALA A 375 15.03 12.95 -18.36
C ALA A 375 13.53 12.96 -18.68
N SER A 376 13.17 13.36 -19.91
CA SER A 376 11.79 13.31 -20.40
C SER A 376 11.73 12.78 -21.82
N LYS A 377 10.61 12.12 -22.15
CA LYS A 377 10.22 11.80 -23.53
C LYS A 377 9.37 12.90 -24.18
N LYS A 378 9.04 13.97 -23.43
CA LYS A 378 8.16 15.07 -23.88
C LYS A 378 8.97 16.37 -23.92
N LEU A 379 8.82 17.12 -25.01
CA LEU A 379 9.41 18.45 -25.18
C LEU A 379 8.37 19.52 -24.89
N PHE A 380 8.75 20.57 -24.16
CA PHE A 380 7.93 21.76 -24.03
C PHE A 380 8.17 22.68 -25.21
N SER A 381 7.10 23.22 -25.76
CA SER A 381 7.18 24.13 -26.90
C SER A 381 6.24 25.31 -26.73
N GLY A 382 6.59 26.42 -27.38
CA GLY A 382 5.61 27.46 -27.72
C GLY A 382 4.62 26.93 -28.77
N ASP A 383 3.44 27.55 -28.79
CA ASP A 383 2.27 27.23 -29.63
C ASP A 383 2.48 26.21 -30.77
N MET A 384 2.90 26.66 -31.97
CA MET A 384 3.13 25.82 -33.14
C MET A 384 4.62 25.66 -33.42
N VAL A 385 5.12 24.42 -33.33
CA VAL A 385 6.51 24.07 -33.66
C VAL A 385 6.68 23.97 -35.18
N LEU A 386 7.65 24.72 -35.72
CA LEU A 386 7.99 24.72 -37.15
C LEU A 386 9.18 23.82 -37.46
N ASP A 387 10.20 23.84 -36.61
CA ASP A 387 11.45 23.09 -36.78
C ASP A 387 12.09 22.81 -35.41
N VAL A 388 12.84 21.71 -35.30
CA VAL A 388 13.55 21.28 -34.08
C VAL A 388 14.87 20.62 -34.48
N ASP A 389 15.92 20.87 -33.71
CA ASP A 389 17.27 20.32 -33.91
C ASP A 389 17.42 18.83 -33.55
N ARG A 390 16.31 18.16 -33.22
CA ARG A 390 16.23 16.75 -32.83
C ARG A 390 15.03 16.10 -33.49
N ASP A 391 15.13 14.79 -33.69
CA ASP A 391 14.01 13.99 -34.20
C ASP A 391 12.89 13.94 -33.17
N VAL A 392 11.76 14.58 -33.49
CA VAL A 392 10.58 14.67 -32.63
C VAL A 392 9.31 14.49 -33.45
N LEU A 393 8.29 13.95 -32.79
CA LEU A 393 6.96 13.80 -33.35
C LEU A 393 5.99 14.71 -32.59
N ILE A 394 4.96 15.18 -33.28
CA ILE A 394 3.86 15.92 -32.69
C ILE A 394 2.70 14.99 -32.40
N GLU A 395 2.18 15.05 -31.18
CA GLU A 395 0.92 14.42 -30.81
C GLU A 395 -0.22 15.41 -31.09
N THR A 396 -1.17 15.01 -31.92
CA THR A 396 -2.34 15.83 -32.28
C THR A 396 -3.60 14.98 -32.27
N GLN A 397 -4.77 15.62 -32.32
CA GLN A 397 -6.04 14.91 -32.35
C GLN A 397 -6.16 14.08 -33.65
N ALA A 398 -6.59 12.83 -33.51
CA ALA A 398 -6.91 11.97 -34.63
C ALA A 398 -8.10 12.54 -35.43
N PRO A 399 -8.16 12.33 -36.76
CA PRO A 399 -9.35 12.64 -37.53
C PRO A 399 -10.60 12.02 -36.89
N PRO A 400 -11.69 12.79 -36.70
CA PRO A 400 -12.89 12.26 -36.07
C PRO A 400 -13.52 11.19 -36.98
N VAL A 401 -13.71 9.99 -36.42
CA VAL A 401 -14.41 8.89 -37.10
C VAL A 401 -15.88 8.93 -36.73
N TYR A 402 -16.74 9.29 -37.67
CA TYR A 402 -18.19 9.28 -37.47
C TYR A 402 -18.77 7.94 -37.93
N SER A 403 -19.23 7.11 -36.99
CA SER A 403 -19.97 5.88 -37.29
C SER A 403 -21.47 6.12 -37.24
N ILE A 404 -22.18 5.91 -38.36
CA ILE A 404 -23.64 6.02 -38.42
C ILE A 404 -24.25 4.62 -38.33
N ASN A 405 -25.06 4.37 -37.30
CA ASN A 405 -25.84 3.15 -37.20
C ASN A 405 -27.11 3.24 -38.07
N VAL A 406 -27.02 2.70 -39.28
CA VAL A 406 -28.10 2.71 -40.28
C VAL A 406 -29.36 1.95 -39.84
N ASP A 407 -29.22 0.93 -38.97
CA ASP A 407 -30.34 0.14 -38.46
C ASP A 407 -31.11 0.85 -37.35
N ALA A 408 -30.47 1.78 -36.63
CA ALA A 408 -31.14 2.67 -35.68
C ALA A 408 -31.97 3.73 -36.44
N LEU A 409 -31.38 4.35 -37.46
CA LEU A 409 -32.06 5.32 -38.34
C LEU A 409 -33.28 4.74 -39.05
N ARG A 410 -33.21 3.48 -39.52
CA ARG A 410 -34.36 2.80 -40.15
C ARG A 410 -35.49 2.47 -39.17
N ARG A 411 -35.20 2.38 -37.87
CA ARG A 411 -36.20 2.09 -36.82
C ARG A 411 -36.82 3.34 -36.21
N GLY A 412 -36.39 4.54 -36.63
CA GLY A 412 -37.00 5.81 -36.20
C GLY A 412 -36.79 6.13 -34.71
N VAL A 413 -35.70 5.63 -34.11
CA VAL A 413 -35.24 6.03 -32.77
C VAL A 413 -34.07 7.00 -32.92
#